data_AF-A0A4Y8TXH5-F1
#
_entry.id   AF-A0A4Y8TXH5-F1
#
_cell.length_a   1.000
_cell.length_b   1.000
_cell.length_c   1.000
_cell.angle_alpha   90.00
_cell.angle_beta   90.00
_cell.angle_gamma   90.00
#
_symmetry.space_group_name_H-M   'P 1'
#
loop_
_entity.id
_entity.type
_entity.pdbx_description
1 polymer ?
#
loop_
_entity_poly.entity_id
_entity_poly.type
_entity_poly.pdbx_seq_one_letter_code
_entity_poly.pdbx_strand_id
1 'polypeptide(L)'
;MARNITDTLQPRKALPATLIGVGLGLGAGSLVAASVSALAGYFARRVVTPEERRTGNSVIREIRTDSEGKLWLHFTKDDETSEPGSCSFLTEFDSCALRLSAPEDVPGKPRLVARKIEKIYHGTLEGVRRGNFSGAIYEHPSDLGFEAEDVVVPLDGGDGPAWLVRGSANEDLWVIGVHGRGARRNESIRALPALSELGATTLLMSYRNDGLAPAPLMAATDWGTPNGTMWKRESNSP
;
A
#
# COMPACT_ATOMS: atom_id res chain seq x y z
N MET A 1 77.50 54.33 -10.96
CA MET A 1 77.60 54.03 -9.51
C MET A 1 76.39 54.66 -8.83
N ALA A 2 75.55 53.99 -8.04
CA ALA A 2 75.64 52.69 -7.38
C ALA A 2 74.21 52.18 -7.08
N ARG A 3 74.13 50.95 -6.55
CA ARG A 3 73.13 50.49 -5.56
C ARG A 3 71.73 50.14 -6.08
N ASN A 4 71.03 49.11 -5.61
CA ASN A 4 71.19 48.25 -4.44
C ASN A 4 70.71 46.82 -4.80
N ILE A 5 71.58 45.83 -4.62
CA ILE A 5 71.17 44.44 -4.48
C ILE A 5 71.12 44.21 -2.97
N THR A 6 69.97 44.48 -2.35
CA THR A 6 69.68 43.99 -1.01
C THR A 6 68.52 43.02 -1.13
N ASP A 7 68.88 41.77 -0.85
CA ASP A 7 68.12 40.83 -0.03
C ASP A 7 66.76 40.37 -0.56
N THR A 8 66.87 39.33 -1.37
CA THR A 8 65.89 38.29 -1.61
C THR A 8 65.44 37.61 -0.30
N LEU A 9 64.40 38.12 0.34
CA LEU A 9 63.53 37.34 1.21
C LEU A 9 62.07 37.73 0.91
N GLN A 10 61.47 37.06 -0.08
CA GLN A 10 60.03 37.13 -0.31
C GLN A 10 59.33 36.30 0.78
N PRO A 11 58.35 36.84 1.53
CA PRO A 11 57.57 36.05 2.46
C PRO A 11 56.82 34.97 1.69
N ARG A 12 57.01 33.70 2.07
CA ARG A 12 56.20 32.60 1.53
C ARG A 12 54.73 32.94 1.80
N LYS A 13 53.91 32.98 0.73
CA LYS A 13 52.45 33.08 0.84
C LYS A 13 51.92 31.83 1.55
N ALA A 14 51.96 31.82 2.88
CA ALA A 14 51.30 30.80 3.67
C ALA A 14 49.82 31.16 3.71
N LEU A 15 48.99 30.35 3.06
CA LEU A 15 47.55 30.40 3.27
C LEU A 15 47.30 30.19 4.78
N PRO A 16 46.58 31.10 5.47
CA PRO A 16 46.34 30.94 6.90
C PRO A 16 45.58 29.63 7.12
N ALA A 17 46.05 28.80 8.05
CA ALA A 17 45.46 27.49 8.39
C ALA A 17 43.95 27.56 8.69
N THR A 18 43.48 28.75 9.09
CA THR A 18 42.06 29.10 9.27
C THR A 18 41.21 28.94 8.00
N LEU A 19 41.72 29.29 6.81
CA LEU A 19 40.98 29.12 5.54
C LEU A 19 40.87 27.64 5.13
N ILE A 20 41.90 26.83 5.43
CA ILE A 20 41.87 25.38 5.20
C ILE A 20 40.91 24.69 6.18
N GLY A 21 40.90 25.11 7.46
CA GLY A 21 40.00 24.59 8.48
C GLY A 21 38.52 24.90 8.21
N VAL A 22 38.20 26.12 7.75
CA VAL A 22 36.83 26.50 7.35
C VAL A 22 36.37 25.75 6.09
N GLY A 23 37.24 25.60 5.09
CA GLY A 23 36.93 24.84 3.87
C GLY A 23 36.70 23.35 4.12
N LEU A 24 37.54 22.72 4.95
CA LEU A 24 37.38 21.31 5.35
C LEU A 24 36.16 21.09 6.23
N GLY A 25 35.88 21.99 7.19
CA GLY A 25 34.71 21.90 8.07
C GLY A 25 33.38 22.06 7.32
N LEU A 26 33.31 23.02 6.39
CA LEU A 26 32.14 23.20 5.53
C LEU A 26 31.97 22.05 4.53
N GLY A 27 33.06 21.55 3.93
CA GLY A 27 33.01 20.42 3.00
C GLY A 27 32.56 19.12 3.66
N ALA A 28 33.19 18.74 4.78
CA ALA A 28 32.84 17.52 5.51
C ALA A 28 31.46 17.61 6.16
N GLY A 29 31.13 18.75 6.79
CA GLY A 29 29.81 18.97 7.40
C GLY A 29 28.66 18.94 6.40
N SER A 30 28.84 19.53 5.21
CA SER A 30 27.82 19.53 4.16
C SER A 30 27.58 18.14 3.56
N LEU A 31 28.62 17.34 3.38
CA LEU A 31 28.49 15.95 2.91
C LEU A 31 27.76 15.06 3.92
N VAL A 32 28.07 15.20 5.22
CA VAL A 32 27.37 14.48 6.29
C VAL A 32 25.91 14.94 6.38
N ALA A 33 25.61 16.24 6.36
CA ALA A 33 24.24 16.73 6.38
C ALA A 33 23.43 16.30 5.15
N ALA A 34 24.03 16.35 3.95
CA ALA A 34 23.39 15.92 2.72
C ALA A 34 23.12 14.41 2.71
N SER A 35 24.06 13.59 3.18
CA SER A 35 23.89 12.14 3.27
C SER A 35 22.83 11.74 4.29
N VAL A 36 22.80 12.36 5.48
CA VAL A 36 21.75 12.12 6.48
C VAL A 36 20.38 12.53 5.95
N SER A 37 20.29 13.69 5.28
CA SER A 37 19.03 14.17 4.69
C SER A 37 18.55 13.28 3.54
N ALA A 38 19.47 12.81 2.68
CA ALA A 38 19.16 11.87 1.61
C ALA A 38 18.68 10.52 2.16
N LEU A 39 19.33 10.02 3.22
CA LEU A 39 18.94 8.76 3.86
C LEU A 39 17.59 8.89 4.57
N ALA A 40 17.34 9.99 5.27
CA ALA A 40 16.04 10.31 5.88
C ALA A 40 14.94 10.42 4.83
N GLY A 41 15.19 11.12 3.71
CA GLY A 41 14.27 11.19 2.58
C GLY A 41 14.00 9.83 1.93
N TYR A 42 15.03 8.98 1.80
CA TYR A 42 14.91 7.62 1.29
C TYR A 42 14.05 6.74 2.20
N PHE A 43 14.32 6.71 3.50
CA PHE A 43 13.53 5.94 4.45
C PHE A 43 12.11 6.48 4.60
N ALA A 44 11.93 7.81 4.62
CA ALA A 44 10.60 8.42 4.63
C ALA A 44 9.77 7.98 3.42
N ARG A 45 10.33 8.00 2.20
CA ARG A 45 9.66 7.49 1.00
C ARG A 45 9.35 6.00 1.12
N ARG A 46 10.26 5.19 1.65
CA ARG A 46 10.02 3.75 1.80
C ARG A 46 8.97 3.41 2.86
N VAL A 47 8.82 4.24 3.89
CA VAL A 47 7.78 4.09 4.91
C VAL A 47 6.42 4.57 4.38
N VAL A 48 6.40 5.67 3.64
CA VAL A 48 5.16 6.37 3.22
C VAL A 48 4.62 5.88 1.87
N THR A 49 5.48 5.42 0.95
CA THR A 49 5.08 4.93 -0.37
C THR A 49 5.00 3.40 -0.35
N PRO A 50 3.81 2.79 -0.50
CA PRO A 50 3.65 1.36 -0.68
C PRO A 50 4.43 0.88 -1.90
N GLU A 51 4.92 -0.36 -1.85
CA GLU A 51 5.51 -1.00 -3.02
C GLU A 51 4.37 -1.32 -4.01
N GLU A 52 4.35 -0.64 -5.16
CA GLU A 52 3.35 -0.85 -6.21
C GLU A 52 3.51 -2.21 -6.94
N ARG A 53 4.68 -2.85 -6.84
CA ARG A 53 4.96 -4.11 -7.56
C ARG A 53 5.13 -5.26 -6.58
N ARG A 54 4.05 -6.00 -6.37
CA ARG A 54 4.10 -7.29 -5.69
C ARG A 54 4.71 -8.33 -6.63
N THR A 55 6.00 -8.61 -6.49
CA THR A 55 6.56 -9.84 -7.06
C THR A 55 5.93 -11.03 -6.34
N GLY A 56 5.33 -11.96 -7.08
CA GLY A 56 4.64 -13.12 -6.49
C GLY A 56 5.61 -14.04 -5.75
N ASN A 57 5.34 -14.31 -4.47
CA ASN A 57 6.13 -15.25 -3.67
C ASN A 57 5.77 -16.70 -3.99
N SER A 58 4.48 -16.97 -4.21
CA SER A 58 3.95 -18.30 -4.43
C SER A 58 3.96 -18.68 -5.92
N VAL A 59 4.46 -19.89 -6.23
CA VAL A 59 4.65 -20.39 -7.60
C VAL A 59 3.57 -21.40 -7.96
N ILE A 60 2.81 -21.10 -9.02
CA ILE A 60 1.85 -22.03 -9.63
C ILE A 60 2.64 -23.13 -10.35
N ARG A 61 2.51 -24.37 -9.88
CA ARG A 61 3.15 -25.55 -10.49
C ARG A 61 2.34 -26.11 -11.63
N GLU A 62 1.03 -26.12 -11.49
CA GLU A 62 0.12 -26.78 -12.40
C GLU A 62 -1.24 -26.09 -12.35
N ILE A 63 -1.88 -25.94 -13.50
CA ILE A 63 -3.30 -25.62 -13.60
C ILE A 63 -3.98 -26.88 -14.11
N ARG A 64 -4.97 -27.37 -13.37
CA ARG A 64 -5.72 -28.58 -13.70
C ARG A 64 -7.20 -28.29 -13.85
N THR A 65 -7.82 -28.98 -14.78
CA THR A 65 -9.27 -29.05 -14.89
C THR A 65 -9.68 -30.44 -14.44
N ASP A 66 -10.61 -30.53 -13.49
CA ASP A 66 -11.16 -31.83 -13.07
C ASP A 66 -12.22 -32.36 -14.04
N SER A 67 -12.76 -33.53 -13.75
CA SER A 67 -13.79 -34.18 -14.57
C SER A 67 -15.10 -33.39 -14.63
N GLU A 68 -15.34 -32.48 -13.69
CA GLU A 68 -16.53 -31.62 -13.64
C GLU A 68 -16.29 -30.27 -14.34
N GLY A 69 -15.11 -30.05 -14.92
CA GLY A 69 -14.74 -28.81 -15.59
C GLY A 69 -14.26 -27.70 -14.64
N LYS A 70 -14.06 -27.98 -13.34
CA LYS A 70 -13.59 -26.97 -12.39
C LYS A 70 -12.07 -26.82 -12.48
N LEU A 71 -11.60 -25.59 -12.34
CA LEU A 71 -10.18 -25.26 -12.40
C LEU A 71 -9.53 -25.31 -11.02
N TRP A 72 -8.30 -25.81 -10.97
CA TRP A 72 -7.49 -25.98 -9.77
C TRP A 72 -6.09 -25.46 -10.01
N LEU A 73 -5.56 -24.73 -9.02
CA LEU A 73 -4.16 -24.34 -8.96
C LEU A 73 -3.42 -25.28 -8.02
N HIS A 74 -2.32 -25.87 -8.49
CA HIS A 74 -1.42 -26.64 -7.64
C HIS A 74 -0.19 -25.80 -7.29
N PHE A 75 0.14 -25.77 -6.01
CA PHE A 75 1.30 -25.07 -5.46
C PHE A 75 2.29 -26.06 -4.86
N THR A 76 3.54 -25.62 -4.65
CA THR A 76 4.45 -26.36 -3.77
C THR A 76 3.89 -26.26 -2.36
N LYS A 77 3.80 -27.38 -1.64
CA LYS A 77 3.29 -27.40 -0.27
C LYS A 77 4.29 -26.73 0.68
N ASP A 78 3.84 -25.68 1.35
CA ASP A 78 4.50 -24.95 2.43
C ASP A 78 3.45 -24.36 3.38
N ASP A 79 3.87 -23.60 4.39
CA ASP A 79 2.97 -23.05 5.42
C ASP A 79 1.90 -22.13 4.79
N GLU A 80 2.30 -21.17 3.94
CA GLU A 80 1.38 -20.21 3.29
C GLU A 80 0.35 -20.91 2.38
N THR A 81 0.82 -21.81 1.51
CA THR A 81 -0.05 -22.50 0.54
C THR A 81 -0.98 -23.51 1.20
N SER A 82 -0.64 -23.98 2.41
CA SER A 82 -1.43 -24.93 3.21
C SER A 82 -2.32 -24.28 4.26
N GLU A 83 -2.32 -22.94 4.39
CA GLU A 83 -3.19 -22.23 5.35
C GLU A 83 -4.66 -22.63 5.19
N PRO A 84 -5.38 -22.95 6.28
CA PRO A 84 -6.76 -23.41 6.17
C PRO A 84 -7.69 -22.31 5.64
N GLY A 85 -8.75 -22.72 4.94
CA GLY A 85 -9.80 -21.82 4.47
C GLY A 85 -9.52 -21.16 3.12
N SER A 86 -10.53 -20.44 2.64
CA SER A 86 -10.48 -19.73 1.36
C SER A 86 -9.63 -18.47 1.43
N CYS A 87 -9.03 -18.10 0.31
CA CYS A 87 -8.12 -16.97 0.21
C CYS A 87 -8.21 -16.33 -1.18
N SER A 88 -7.82 -15.06 -1.30
CA SER A 88 -7.57 -14.47 -2.62
C SER A 88 -6.14 -14.78 -3.08
N PHE A 89 -5.95 -14.88 -4.38
CA PHE A 89 -4.66 -14.99 -5.03
C PHE A 89 -4.54 -13.88 -6.08
N LEU A 90 -3.56 -12.99 -5.87
CA LEU A 90 -3.24 -11.89 -6.76
C LEU A 90 -2.00 -12.26 -7.55
N THR A 91 -2.15 -12.43 -8.86
CA THR A 91 -1.05 -12.87 -9.70
C THR A 91 -0.05 -11.75 -9.94
N GLU A 92 1.14 -12.11 -10.40
CA GLU A 92 2.15 -11.13 -10.81
C GLU A 92 1.59 -10.09 -11.79
N PHE A 93 2.04 -8.85 -11.62
CA PHE A 93 1.64 -7.68 -12.42
C PHE A 93 0.13 -7.37 -12.38
N ASP A 94 -0.60 -7.81 -11.35
CA ASP A 94 -2.06 -7.68 -11.26
C ASP A 94 -2.78 -8.28 -12.49
N SER A 95 -2.17 -9.28 -13.15
CA SER A 95 -2.70 -9.89 -14.38
C SER A 95 -4.02 -10.64 -14.16
N CYS A 96 -4.29 -11.09 -12.93
CA CYS A 96 -5.50 -11.77 -12.51
C CYS A 96 -5.67 -11.70 -10.98
N ALA A 97 -6.92 -11.51 -10.54
CA ALA A 97 -7.33 -11.66 -9.16
C ALA A 97 -8.42 -12.73 -9.07
N LEU A 98 -8.26 -13.67 -8.15
CA LEU A 98 -9.15 -14.82 -8.02
C LEU A 98 -9.29 -15.28 -6.57
N ARG A 99 -10.43 -15.90 -6.26
CA ARG A 99 -10.69 -16.58 -4.98
C ARG A 99 -10.40 -18.06 -5.12
N LEU A 100 -9.65 -18.57 -4.16
CA LEU A 100 -9.29 -19.96 -4.00
C LEU A 100 -10.02 -20.59 -2.81
N SER A 101 -10.35 -21.86 -2.93
CA SER A 101 -10.89 -22.66 -1.82
C SER A 101 -9.85 -22.92 -0.73
N ALA A 102 -10.30 -23.58 0.34
CA ALA A 102 -9.43 -24.32 1.25
C ALA A 102 -8.50 -25.29 0.50
N PRO A 103 -7.30 -25.58 1.05
CA PRO A 103 -6.34 -26.47 0.43
C PRO A 103 -6.79 -27.94 0.48
N GLU A 104 -6.47 -28.68 -0.57
CA GLU A 104 -6.68 -30.11 -0.69
C GLU A 104 -5.37 -30.82 -1.06
N ASP A 105 -5.18 -32.03 -0.53
CA ASP A 105 -4.02 -32.84 -0.88
C ASP A 105 -4.13 -33.37 -2.31
N VAL A 106 -3.01 -33.41 -3.03
CA VAL A 106 -2.96 -33.94 -4.40
C VAL A 106 -2.61 -35.44 -4.36
N PRO A 107 -3.50 -36.34 -4.83
CA PRO A 107 -3.24 -37.78 -4.83
C PRO A 107 -1.92 -38.13 -5.55
N GLY A 108 -1.07 -38.90 -4.87
CA GLY A 108 0.23 -39.31 -5.40
C GLY A 108 1.30 -38.21 -5.50
N LYS A 109 1.00 -36.97 -5.10
CA LYS A 109 1.94 -35.84 -5.13
C LYS A 109 1.99 -35.13 -3.77
N PRO A 110 2.60 -35.73 -2.73
CA PRO A 110 2.57 -35.21 -1.34
C PRO A 110 3.29 -33.85 -1.15
N ARG A 111 4.09 -33.41 -2.13
CA ARG A 111 4.78 -32.11 -2.14
C ARG A 111 3.93 -31.00 -2.75
N LEU A 112 2.71 -31.30 -3.19
CA LEU A 112 1.80 -30.32 -3.77
C LEU A 112 0.55 -30.19 -2.91
N VAL A 113 -0.04 -29.00 -2.99
CA VAL A 113 -1.36 -28.69 -2.47
C VAL A 113 -2.19 -28.11 -3.60
N ALA A 114 -3.44 -28.55 -3.70
CA ALA A 114 -4.39 -28.04 -4.68
C ALA A 114 -5.35 -27.07 -4.01
N ARG A 115 -5.67 -25.98 -4.71
CA ARG A 115 -6.78 -25.11 -4.35
C ARG A 115 -7.64 -24.88 -5.58
N LYS A 116 -8.96 -25.07 -5.42
CA LYS A 116 -9.94 -24.85 -6.49
C LYS A 116 -10.10 -23.36 -6.72
N ILE A 117 -10.22 -22.95 -7.97
CA ILE A 117 -10.62 -21.60 -8.35
C ILE A 117 -12.13 -21.50 -8.17
N GLU A 118 -12.56 -20.73 -7.18
CA GLU A 118 -13.98 -20.51 -6.91
C GLU A 118 -14.55 -19.33 -7.68
N LYS A 119 -13.74 -18.30 -7.88
CA LYS A 119 -14.14 -17.09 -8.61
C LYS A 119 -12.92 -16.43 -9.23
N ILE A 120 -13.04 -15.98 -10.48
CA ILE A 120 -12.10 -15.04 -11.09
C ILE A 120 -12.78 -13.67 -11.05
N TYR A 121 -12.16 -12.71 -10.38
CA TYR A 121 -12.69 -11.36 -10.25
C TYR A 121 -12.42 -10.54 -11.50
N HIS A 122 -11.19 -10.61 -12.00
CA HIS A 122 -10.77 -9.96 -13.23
C HIS A 122 -9.47 -10.59 -13.75
N GLY A 123 -9.14 -10.30 -15.01
CA GLY A 123 -7.89 -10.71 -15.63
C GLY A 123 -7.86 -12.15 -16.16
N THR A 124 -6.67 -12.64 -16.47
CA THR A 124 -6.44 -13.96 -17.08
C THR A 124 -5.25 -14.68 -16.45
N LEU A 125 -5.33 -16.01 -16.39
CA LEU A 125 -4.22 -16.87 -15.95
C LEU A 125 -3.20 -17.17 -17.05
N GLU A 126 -3.43 -16.66 -18.27
CA GLU A 126 -2.53 -16.88 -19.39
C GLU A 126 -1.13 -16.29 -19.11
N GLY A 127 -0.10 -17.13 -19.23
CA GLY A 127 1.29 -16.71 -19.01
C GLY A 127 1.69 -16.50 -17.56
N VAL A 128 0.75 -16.55 -16.61
CA VAL A 128 1.02 -16.35 -15.19
C VAL A 128 1.73 -17.57 -14.58
N ARG A 129 2.77 -17.32 -13.77
CA ARG A 129 3.49 -18.35 -13.01
C ARG A 129 3.49 -18.11 -11.52
N ARG A 130 3.28 -16.88 -11.07
CA ARG A 130 3.42 -16.51 -9.66
C ARG A 130 2.31 -15.59 -9.19
N GLY A 131 2.15 -15.51 -7.88
CA GLY A 131 1.26 -14.57 -7.23
C GLY A 131 1.44 -14.55 -5.71
N ASN A 132 0.59 -13.79 -5.04
CA ASN A 132 0.58 -13.65 -3.59
C ASN A 132 -0.80 -13.99 -3.05
N PHE A 133 -0.81 -14.69 -1.92
CA PHE A 133 -2.01 -14.92 -1.16
C PHE A 133 -2.44 -13.65 -0.44
N SER A 134 -3.76 -13.47 -0.29
CA SER A 134 -4.35 -12.34 0.40
C SER A 134 -5.57 -12.78 1.20
N GLY A 135 -5.69 -12.25 2.42
CA GLY A 135 -6.89 -12.42 3.25
C GLY A 135 -8.04 -11.51 2.83
N ALA A 136 -7.84 -10.55 1.91
CA ALA A 136 -8.94 -9.77 1.32
C ALA A 136 -9.61 -10.61 0.22
N ILE A 137 -10.55 -11.47 0.64
CA ILE A 137 -11.11 -12.55 -0.20
C ILE A 137 -12.24 -12.11 -1.13
N TYR A 138 -12.65 -10.84 -1.06
CA TYR A 138 -13.73 -10.23 -1.85
C TYR A 138 -13.21 -8.96 -2.50
N GLU A 139 -13.64 -8.67 -3.73
CA GLU A 139 -13.26 -7.46 -4.46
C GLU A 139 -14.36 -6.40 -4.45
N HIS A 140 -15.62 -6.81 -4.26
CA HIS A 140 -16.76 -5.90 -4.17
C HIS A 140 -17.77 -6.36 -3.09
N PRO A 141 -18.47 -5.46 -2.38
CA PRO A 141 -19.50 -5.84 -1.40
C PRO A 141 -20.56 -6.83 -1.94
N SER A 142 -20.90 -6.73 -3.22
CA SER A 142 -21.83 -7.65 -3.88
C SER A 142 -21.33 -9.09 -3.97
N ASP A 143 -20.03 -9.36 -3.77
CA ASP A 143 -19.51 -10.72 -3.64
C ASP A 143 -20.06 -11.47 -2.42
N LEU A 144 -20.56 -10.71 -1.44
CA LEU A 144 -21.26 -11.18 -0.25
C LEU A 144 -22.77 -10.93 -0.33
N GLY A 145 -23.28 -10.42 -1.45
CA GLY A 145 -24.70 -10.10 -1.64
C GLY A 145 -25.13 -8.76 -1.05
N PHE A 146 -24.19 -7.87 -0.70
CA PHE A 146 -24.52 -6.52 -0.27
C PHE A 146 -24.73 -5.58 -1.45
N GLU A 147 -25.83 -4.82 -1.42
CA GLU A 147 -26.03 -3.66 -2.26
C GLU A 147 -25.16 -2.51 -1.73
N ALA A 148 -24.31 -1.96 -2.60
CA ALA A 148 -23.39 -0.89 -2.26
C ALA A 148 -23.49 0.25 -3.29
N GLU A 149 -23.60 1.48 -2.78
CA GLU A 149 -23.55 2.70 -3.59
C GLU A 149 -22.09 3.12 -3.74
N ASP A 150 -21.62 3.36 -4.97
CA ASP A 150 -20.36 4.08 -5.19
C ASP A 150 -20.56 5.55 -4.85
N VAL A 151 -19.82 6.04 -3.87
CA VAL A 151 -19.85 7.43 -3.42
C VAL A 151 -18.44 8.03 -3.43
N VAL A 152 -18.35 9.36 -3.47
CA VAL A 152 -17.09 10.08 -3.37
C VAL A 152 -17.13 10.94 -2.12
N VAL A 153 -16.15 10.74 -1.23
CA VAL A 153 -15.96 11.55 -0.03
C VAL A 153 -14.91 12.62 -0.33
N PRO A 154 -15.25 13.92 -0.31
CA PRO A 154 -14.26 14.98 -0.44
C PRO A 154 -13.33 14.99 0.78
N LEU A 155 -12.02 14.83 0.56
CA LEU A 155 -11.01 14.91 1.61
C LEU A 155 -10.01 16.03 1.26
N ASP A 156 -9.34 16.59 2.26
CA ASP A 156 -8.29 17.62 2.05
C ASP A 156 -7.18 17.13 1.10
N GLY A 157 -6.98 15.81 1.02
CA GLY A 157 -6.01 15.16 0.14
C GLY A 157 -6.48 14.83 -1.27
N GLY A 158 -7.68 15.28 -1.65
CA GLY A 158 -8.39 14.87 -2.86
C GLY A 158 -9.47 13.83 -2.59
N ASP A 159 -10.21 13.49 -3.64
CA ASP A 159 -11.39 12.62 -3.55
C ASP A 159 -11.06 11.23 -2.98
N GLY A 160 -11.86 10.77 -2.03
CA GLY A 160 -11.83 9.42 -1.49
C GLY A 160 -13.01 8.60 -1.98
N PRO A 161 -12.88 7.83 -3.07
CA PRO A 161 -13.92 6.91 -3.52
C PRO A 161 -14.26 5.90 -2.43
N ALA A 162 -15.55 5.65 -2.19
CA ALA A 162 -15.99 4.71 -1.18
C ALA A 162 -17.19 3.89 -1.68
N TRP A 163 -17.45 2.78 -0.99
CA TRP A 163 -18.71 2.08 -1.06
C TRP A 163 -19.54 2.39 0.17
N LEU A 164 -20.80 2.74 -0.02
CA LEU A 164 -21.76 2.94 1.05
C LEU A 164 -22.77 1.80 1.05
N VAL A 165 -22.80 1.04 2.14
CA VAL A 165 -23.82 0.03 2.42
C VAL A 165 -24.77 0.63 3.45
N ARG A 166 -26.04 0.83 3.07
CA ARG A 166 -27.05 1.41 3.95
C ARG A 166 -27.40 0.45 5.09
N GLY A 167 -27.57 1.00 6.28
CA GLY A 167 -28.10 0.24 7.42
C GLY A 167 -29.54 -0.21 7.17
N SER A 168 -29.98 -1.19 7.93
CA SER A 168 -31.34 -1.77 7.84
C SER A 168 -32.16 -1.63 9.12
N ALA A 169 -31.50 -1.49 10.27
CA ALA A 169 -32.17 -1.42 11.58
C ALA A 169 -31.61 -0.30 12.48
N ASN A 170 -30.32 0.03 12.35
CA ASN A 170 -29.65 1.10 13.08
C ASN A 170 -28.94 2.03 12.09
N GLU A 171 -29.71 2.65 11.19
CA GLU A 171 -29.18 3.48 10.09
C GLU A 171 -28.33 4.67 10.57
N ASP A 172 -28.63 5.19 11.77
CA ASP A 172 -27.90 6.29 12.41
C ASP A 172 -26.56 5.84 13.04
N LEU A 173 -26.33 4.53 13.18
CA LEU A 173 -25.04 3.99 13.59
C LEU A 173 -24.13 3.88 12.35
N TRP A 174 -23.11 4.74 12.29
CA TRP A 174 -22.15 4.76 11.20
C TRP A 174 -20.86 4.04 11.55
N VAL A 175 -20.40 3.18 10.65
CA VAL A 175 -19.09 2.54 10.72
C VAL A 175 -18.29 2.88 9.47
N ILE A 176 -17.08 3.40 9.66
CA ILE A 176 -16.16 3.74 8.57
C ILE A 176 -15.06 2.67 8.53
N GLY A 177 -15.08 1.84 7.50
CA GLY A 177 -14.08 0.80 7.27
C GLY A 177 -12.84 1.39 6.59
N VAL A 178 -11.75 1.50 7.35
CA VAL A 178 -10.45 1.96 6.85
C VAL A 178 -9.50 0.77 6.73
N HIS A 179 -8.95 0.56 5.54
CA HIS A 179 -8.02 -0.54 5.29
C HIS A 179 -6.61 -0.26 5.86
N GLY A 180 -5.79 -1.29 5.95
CA GLY A 180 -4.40 -1.19 6.40
C GLY A 180 -3.45 -0.65 5.33
N ARG A 181 -2.20 -0.43 5.73
CA ARG A 181 -1.12 0.00 4.84
C ARG A 181 -0.89 -1.01 3.71
N GLY A 182 -0.92 -0.54 2.46
CA GLY A 182 -0.65 -1.37 1.27
C GLY A 182 -1.80 -2.30 0.87
N ALA A 183 -2.96 -2.14 1.51
CA ALA A 183 -4.22 -2.73 1.11
C ALA A 183 -5.09 -1.72 0.34
N ARG A 184 -6.29 -2.15 -0.06
CA ARG A 184 -7.32 -1.32 -0.70
C ARG A 184 -8.61 -1.41 0.13
N ARG A 185 -9.60 -0.56 -0.17
CA ARG A 185 -10.92 -0.55 0.51
C ARG A 185 -11.64 -1.90 0.56
N ASN A 186 -11.32 -2.83 -0.35
CA ASN A 186 -11.83 -4.19 -0.37
C ASN A 186 -11.47 -5.01 0.89
N GLU A 187 -10.40 -4.65 1.59
CA GLU A 187 -9.99 -5.29 2.84
C GLU A 187 -11.08 -5.20 3.93
N SER A 188 -11.85 -4.11 3.92
CA SER A 188 -12.90 -3.84 4.90
C SER A 188 -14.19 -4.63 4.64
N ILE A 189 -14.36 -5.24 3.45
CA ILE A 189 -15.58 -5.99 3.08
C ILE A 189 -15.86 -7.13 4.06
N ARG A 190 -14.81 -7.75 4.62
CA ARG A 190 -14.91 -8.85 5.59
C ARG A 190 -15.73 -8.51 6.84
N ALA A 191 -15.87 -7.22 7.16
CA ALA A 191 -16.61 -6.76 8.32
C ALA A 191 -18.13 -6.66 8.05
N LEU A 192 -18.54 -6.57 6.78
CA LEU A 192 -19.94 -6.33 6.41
C LEU A 192 -20.94 -7.35 6.97
N PRO A 193 -20.65 -8.67 7.01
CA PRO A 193 -21.57 -9.63 7.63
C PRO A 193 -21.91 -9.26 9.09
N ALA A 194 -20.90 -8.99 9.91
CA ALA A 194 -21.09 -8.63 11.31
C ALA A 194 -21.75 -7.25 11.48
N LEU A 195 -21.39 -6.27 10.66
CA LEU A 195 -21.98 -4.92 10.71
C LEU A 195 -23.43 -4.91 10.24
N SER A 196 -23.77 -5.77 9.29
CA SER A 196 -25.14 -5.96 8.81
C SER A 196 -26.04 -6.61 9.87
N GLU A 197 -25.52 -7.49 10.72
CA GLU A 197 -26.27 -8.03 11.86
C GLU A 197 -26.66 -6.92 12.86
N LEU A 198 -25.83 -5.89 12.99
CA LEU A 198 -26.13 -4.67 13.75
C LEU A 198 -27.03 -3.70 12.99
N GLY A 199 -27.30 -3.94 11.70
CA GLY A 199 -28.08 -3.06 10.83
C GLY A 199 -27.46 -1.66 10.66
N ALA A 200 -26.14 -1.53 10.81
CA ALA A 200 -25.41 -0.27 10.77
C ALA A 200 -25.14 0.22 9.34
N THR A 201 -25.13 1.53 9.13
CA THR A 201 -24.67 2.13 7.88
C THR A 201 -23.15 2.05 7.82
N THR A 202 -22.60 1.44 6.76
CA THR A 202 -21.16 1.20 6.64
C THR A 202 -20.58 1.87 5.40
N LEU A 203 -19.52 2.65 5.60
CA LEU A 203 -18.76 3.30 4.55
C LEU A 203 -17.38 2.65 4.42
N LEU A 204 -17.09 1.95 3.33
CA LEU A 204 -15.80 1.33 3.05
C LEU A 204 -15.01 2.27 2.14
N MET A 205 -14.07 3.01 2.71
CA MET A 205 -13.41 4.10 2.00
C MET A 205 -12.02 3.72 1.46
N SER A 206 -11.72 4.21 0.27
CA SER A 206 -10.34 4.39 -0.18
C SER A 206 -9.75 5.62 0.49
N TYR A 207 -8.46 5.57 0.83
CA TYR A 207 -7.72 6.73 1.31
C TYR A 207 -6.38 6.85 0.60
N ARG A 208 -5.74 8.02 0.72
CA ARG A 208 -4.55 8.43 -0.03
C ARG A 208 -3.54 7.28 -0.19
N ASN A 209 -3.10 7.08 -1.43
CA ASN A 209 -2.05 6.12 -1.81
C ASN A 209 -2.46 4.63 -1.80
N ASP A 210 -3.75 4.32 -1.89
CA ASP A 210 -4.25 2.94 -2.03
C ASP A 210 -4.43 2.47 -3.49
N GLY A 211 -4.20 3.36 -4.46
CA GLY A 211 -4.29 3.11 -5.90
C GLY A 211 -5.61 3.55 -6.55
N LEU A 212 -6.66 3.83 -5.75
CA LEU A 212 -7.91 4.43 -6.23
C LEU A 212 -8.03 5.90 -5.81
N ALA A 213 -7.56 6.23 -4.60
CA ALA A 213 -7.44 7.61 -4.15
C ALA A 213 -6.16 8.27 -4.73
N PRO A 214 -6.13 9.61 -4.83
CA PRO A 214 -4.98 10.33 -5.37
C PRO A 214 -3.64 9.93 -4.74
N ALA A 215 -2.60 9.89 -5.57
CA ALA A 215 -1.23 9.74 -5.13
C ALA A 215 -0.84 10.87 -4.16
N PRO A 216 0.08 10.64 -3.20
CA PRO A 216 0.52 11.70 -2.31
C PRO A 216 1.12 12.85 -3.11
N LEU A 217 0.79 14.08 -2.73
CA LEU A 217 1.52 15.27 -3.18
C LEU A 217 2.99 15.09 -2.76
N MET A 218 3.90 15.00 -3.73
CA MET A 218 5.33 15.24 -3.46
C MET A 218 5.52 16.74 -3.20
N ALA A 219 5.15 17.19 -2.00
CA ALA A 219 5.56 18.48 -1.48
C ALA A 219 5.71 18.35 0.03
N ALA A 220 6.96 18.34 0.48
CA ALA A 220 7.30 18.56 1.88
C ALA A 220 7.06 20.04 2.22
N THR A 221 5.80 20.47 2.32
CA THR A 221 5.35 21.74 2.91
C THR A 221 3.82 21.82 2.78
N ASP A 222 3.09 21.12 3.64
CA ASP A 222 1.83 21.66 4.20
C ASP A 222 1.42 20.78 5.40
N TRP A 223 2.16 20.92 6.51
CA TRP A 223 1.54 20.68 7.79
C TRP A 223 0.60 21.86 8.00
N GLY A 224 -0.69 21.59 7.79
CA GLY A 224 -1.75 22.59 7.75
C GLY A 224 -1.56 23.70 8.79
N THR A 225 -1.57 24.93 8.29
CA THR A 225 -1.69 26.10 9.16
C THR A 225 -2.97 25.96 10.02
N PRO A 226 -2.96 26.38 11.30
CA PRO A 226 -4.02 26.10 12.27
C PRO A 226 -5.26 27.00 12.10
N ASN A 227 -5.71 27.23 10.87
CA ASN A 227 -6.89 28.06 10.56
C ASN A 227 -8.02 27.27 9.88
N GLY A 228 -8.16 25.99 10.21
CA GLY A 228 -9.36 25.21 9.92
C GLY A 228 -10.45 25.55 10.94
N THR A 229 -11.42 26.36 10.51
CA THR A 229 -12.56 26.82 11.32
C THR A 229 -13.25 25.64 12.00
N MET A 230 -13.14 25.63 13.33
CA MET A 230 -13.83 24.74 14.25
C MET A 230 -15.34 24.73 13.95
N TRP A 231 -15.88 23.53 13.78
CA TRP A 231 -17.30 23.20 13.69
C TRP A 231 -18.17 24.10 14.60
N LYS A 232 -18.86 25.08 14.00
CA LYS A 232 -19.95 25.78 14.69
C LYS A 232 -21.17 24.87 14.64
N ARG A 233 -21.46 24.27 15.79
CA ARG A 233 -22.71 23.58 16.07
C ARG A 233 -23.83 24.63 16.05
N GLU A 234 -24.63 24.67 14.99
CA GLU A 234 -25.92 25.36 15.04
C GLU A 234 -26.86 24.55 15.94
N SER A 235 -27.02 24.99 17.18
CA SER A 235 -28.09 24.54 18.04
C SER A 235 -29.36 25.28 17.66
N ASN A 236 -30.23 24.63 16.89
CA ASN A 236 -31.64 25.01 16.81
C ASN A 236 -32.40 24.28 17.92
N SER A 237 -33.07 25.04 18.80
CA SER A 237 -34.45 24.83 19.29
C SER A 237 -34.76 25.78 20.44
N PRO A 238 -36.03 26.18 20.67
CA PRO A 238 -37.19 26.21 19.78
C PRO A 238 -37.53 27.63 19.28
#